data_AF-A0A6G9FP26-F1
#
_entry.id   AF-A0A6G9FP26-F1
#
_cell.length_a   1.000
_cell.length_b   1.000
_cell.length_c   1.000
_cell.angle_alpha   90.00
_cell.angle_beta   90.00
_cell.angle_gamma   90.00
#
_symmetry.space_group_name_H-M   'P 1'
#
loop_
_entity.id
_entity.type
_entity.pdbx_description
1 polymer ?
#
loop_
_entity_poly.entity_id
_entity_poly.type
_entity_poly.pdbx_seq_one_letter_code
_entity_poly.pdbx_strand_id
1 'polypeptide(L)' 'MPEPDPPRFHLLLAIHGRPTMHGWWADQATADRKFSSWIGDYGSTDGARITLTDETDGQQLAAWP' A
#
# COMPACT_ATOMS: atom_id res chain seq x y z
N MET A 1 16.03 -7.39 23.02
CA MET A 1 15.29 -6.42 22.19
C MET A 1 14.55 -7.23 21.16
N PRO A 2 13.21 -7.20 21.07
CA PRO A 2 12.56 -7.70 19.87
C PRO A 2 13.06 -6.85 18.70
N GLU A 3 13.55 -7.50 17.64
CA GLU A 3 13.86 -6.81 16.39
C GLU A 3 12.59 -6.09 15.92
N PRO A 4 12.68 -4.83 15.44
CA PRO A 4 11.51 -4.20 14.86
C PRO A 4 11.01 -5.13 13.75
N ASP A 5 9.75 -5.56 13.85
CA ASP A 5 9.14 -6.40 12.83
C ASP A 5 9.45 -5.79 11.46
N PRO A 6 10.11 -6.52 10.55
CA PRO A 6 10.42 -6.00 9.24
C PRO A 6 9.10 -5.54 8.60
N PRO A 7 9.10 -4.43 7.86
CA PRO A 7 7.87 -3.91 7.28
C PRO A 7 7.27 -4.97 6.36
N ARG A 8 6.12 -5.53 6.78
CA ARG A 8 5.44 -6.64 6.10
C ARG A 8 4.52 -6.14 5.00
N PHE A 9 3.96 -4.95 5.16
CA PHE A 9 2.92 -4.44 4.28
C PHE A 9 3.50 -3.37 3.35
N HIS A 10 3.43 -3.61 2.05
CA HIS A 10 3.87 -2.72 0.99
C HIS A 10 2.65 -2.12 0.28
N LEU A 11 2.52 -0.80 0.34
CA LEU A 11 1.54 -0.03 -0.42
C LEU A 11 2.20 0.61 -1.62
N LEU A 12 1.65 0.35 -2.79
CA LEU A 12 2.13 0.84 -4.07
C LEU A 12 1.04 1.66 -4.74
N LEU A 13 1.31 2.95 -4.98
CA LEU A 13 0.53 3.81 -5.84
C LEU A 13 1.20 3.85 -7.21
N ALA A 14 0.47 3.43 -8.22
CA ALA A 14 0.81 3.60 -9.61
C ALA A 14 -0.20 4.54 -10.29
N ILE A 15 0.27 5.44 -11.14
CA ILE A 15 -0.59 6.34 -11.93
C ILE A 15 -0.28 6.07 -13.40
N HIS A 16 -1.31 5.76 -14.19
CA HIS A 16 -1.16 5.29 -15.58
C HIS A 16 -0.16 4.13 -15.73
N GLY A 17 -0.20 3.18 -14.78
CA GLY A 17 0.70 2.02 -14.75
C GLY A 17 2.14 2.34 -14.35
N ARG A 18 2.44 3.59 -13.93
CA ARG A 18 3.77 3.99 -13.47
C ARG A 18 3.81 4.06 -11.94
N PRO A 19 4.67 3.28 -11.27
CA PRO A 19 4.90 3.41 -9.83
C PRO A 19 5.28 4.85 -9.49
N THR A 20 4.47 5.51 -8.69
CA THR A 20 4.66 6.91 -8.29
C THR A 20 5.02 7.01 -6.81
N MET A 21 4.39 6.18 -5.95
CA MET A 21 4.64 6.24 -4.51
C MET A 21 4.61 4.85 -3.88
N HIS A 22 5.56 4.62 -2.97
CA HIS A 22 5.75 3.35 -2.28
C HIS A 22 5.75 3.64 -0.78
N GLY A 23 5.04 2.84 0.00
CA GLY A 23 5.02 2.92 1.45
C GLY A 23 5.12 1.54 2.07
N TRP A 24 5.81 1.45 3.20
CA TRP A 24 6.03 0.19 3.90
C TRP A 24 5.66 0.34 5.38
N TRP A 25 4.90 -0.62 5.91
CA TRP A 25 4.47 -0.65 7.30
C TRP A 25 4.65 -2.03 7.91
N ALA A 26 4.93 -2.07 9.21
CA ALA A 26 4.98 -3.32 9.99
C ALA A 26 3.59 -3.79 10.46
N ASP A 27 2.59 -2.88 10.49
CA ASP A 27 1.27 -3.13 11.03
C ASP A 27 0.17 -3.03 9.94
N GLN A 28 -0.67 -4.06 9.87
CA GLN A 28 -1.71 -4.18 8.84
C GLN A 28 -2.75 -3.07 8.97
N ALA A 29 -3.18 -2.75 10.20
CA ALA A 29 -4.21 -1.76 10.42
C ALA A 29 -3.73 -0.36 10.03
N THR A 30 -2.45 -0.06 10.24
CA THR A 30 -1.82 1.19 9.79
C THR A 30 -1.73 1.23 8.27
N ALA A 31 -1.34 0.13 7.63
CA ALA A 31 -1.26 0.04 6.17
C ALA A 31 -2.64 0.19 5.50
N ASP A 32 -3.68 -0.44 6.05
CA ASP A 32 -5.07 -0.33 5.59
C ASP A 32 -5.62 1.10 5.74
N ARG A 33 -5.31 1.75 6.86
CA ARG A 33 -5.67 3.16 7.06
C ARG A 33 -4.98 4.08 6.06
N LYS A 34 -3.71 3.80 5.72
CA LYS A 34 -2.96 4.56 4.72
C LYS A 34 -3.46 4.28 3.30
N PHE A 35 -3.83 3.03 3.01
CA PHE A 35 -4.51 2.65 1.77
C PHE A 35 -5.77 3.49 1.55
N SER A 36 -6.67 3.50 2.53
CA SER A 36 -7.91 4.29 2.48
C SER A 36 -7.65 5.79 2.32
N SER A 37 -6.62 6.31 3.01
CA SER A 37 -6.21 7.72 2.87
C SER A 37 -5.70 8.02 1.45
N TRP A 38 -4.91 7.13 0.85
CA TRP A 38 -4.41 7.31 -0.51
C TRP A 38 -5.53 7.20 -1.55
N ILE A 39 -6.54 6.36 -1.33
CA ILE A 39 -7.73 6.33 -2.18
C ILE A 39 -8.45 7.68 -2.13
N GLY A 40 -8.58 8.29 -0.94
CA GLY A 40 -9.17 9.61 -0.79
C GLY A 40 -8.38 10.72 -1.49
N ASP A 41 -7.06 10.75 -1.31
CA ASP A 41 -6.18 11.78 -1.88
C ASP A 41 -5.93 11.59 -3.39
N TYR A 42 -5.65 10.37 -3.83
CA TYR A 42 -5.17 10.07 -5.19
C TYR A 42 -6.19 9.30 -6.03
N GLY A 43 -7.22 8.69 -5.45
CA GLY A 43 -8.21 7.91 -6.20
C GLY A 43 -9.10 8.75 -7.13
N SER A 44 -9.08 10.08 -7.00
CA SER A 44 -9.70 10.97 -7.99
C SER A 44 -8.79 11.23 -9.21
N THR A 45 -7.55 10.72 -9.22
CA THR A 45 -6.61 10.87 -10.34
C THR A 45 -6.87 9.79 -11.38
N ASP A 46 -6.99 10.20 -12.65
CA ASP A 46 -7.17 9.26 -13.76
C ASP A 46 -6.01 8.26 -13.84
N GLY A 47 -6.35 6.98 -13.97
CA GLY A 47 -5.38 5.89 -14.02
C GLY A 47 -4.63 5.62 -12.71
N ALA A 48 -5.08 6.16 -11.57
CA ALA A 48 -4.56 5.77 -10.27
C ALA A 48 -4.89 4.30 -9.96
N ARG A 49 -3.91 3.60 -9.41
CA ARG A 49 -3.99 2.22 -8.96
C ARG A 49 -3.23 2.12 -7.67
N ILE A 50 -3.90 1.68 -6.62
CA ILE A 50 -3.31 1.54 -5.30
C ILE A 50 -3.36 0.06 -4.94
N THR A 51 -2.25 -0.49 -4.47
CA THR A 51 -2.12 -1.91 -4.19
C THR A 51 -1.49 -2.08 -2.84
N LEU A 52 -2.12 -2.85 -1.96
CA LEU A 52 -1.60 -3.23 -0.66
C LEU A 52 -1.23 -4.71 -0.72
N THR A 53 0.05 -4.99 -0.54
CA THR A 53 0.62 -6.35 -0.59
C THR A 53 1.26 -6.66 0.75
N ASP A 54 1.05 -7.87 1.25
CA ASP A 54 1.85 -8.44 2.32
C ASP A 54 3.07 -9.12 1.70
N GLU A 55 4.26 -8.59 1.95
CA GLU A 55 5.55 -9.11 1.47
C GLU A 55 5.98 -10.37 2.22
N THR A 56 5.41 -10.67 3.40
CA THR A 56 5.74 -11.88 4.16
C THR A 56 5.11 -13.11 3.52
N ASP A 57 3.85 -12.98 3.10
CA ASP A 57 3.09 -14.03 2.40
C ASP A 57 3.20 -13.89 0.87
N GLY A 58 3.66 -12.73 0.38
CA GLY A 58 3.62 -12.36 -1.04
C GLY A 58 2.21 -12.15 -1.56
N GLN A 59 1.23 -11.96 -0.66
CA GLN A 59 -0.18 -11.90 -0.99
C GLN A 59 -0.66 -10.46 -1.16
N GLN A 60 -1.37 -10.19 -2.25
CA GLN A 60 -2.10 -8.92 -2.38
C GLN A 60 -3.30 -8.93 -1.43
N LEU A 61 -3.26 -8.07 -0.41
CA LEU A 61 -4.33 -7.93 0.57
C LEU A 61 -5.47 -7.08 0.02
N ALA A 62 -5.13 -5.99 -0.66
CA ALA A 62 -6.11 -5.08 -1.25
C ALA A 62 -5.57 -4.45 -2.54
N ALA A 63 -6.48 -4.09 -3.43
CA ALA A 63 -6.17 -3.30 -4.61
C ALA A 63 -7.35 -2.38 -4.97
N TRP A 64 -7.01 -1.26 -5.58
CA TRP A 64 -7.87 -0.20 -6.09
C TRP A 64 -7.31 0.18 -7.49
N PRO A 65 -8.08 0.54 -8.54
CA PRO A 65 -9.38 1.21 -8.56
C PRO A 65 -10.55 0.44 -7.95
#